data_AF-G4HJL0-F1
#
_entry.id   AF-G4HJL0-F1
#
_cell.length_a   1.000
_cell.length_b   1.000
_cell.length_c   1.000
_cell.angle_alpha   90.00
_cell.angle_beta   90.00
_cell.angle_gamma   90.00
#
_symmetry.space_group_name_H-M   'P 1'
#
loop_
_entity.id
_entity.type
_entity.pdbx_description
1 polymer ?
#
loop_
_entity_poly.entity_id
_entity_poly.type
_entity_poly.pdbx_seq_one_letter_code
_entity_poly.pdbx_strand_id
1 'polypeptide(L)'
;MEAEKIHILRKAEELAGSVHENDASGHDWWHVKRVSRLARMLAVFEGANAYLCELAALLHDVADEKLNDSKETAIGRLEAWMAQAGVDRDDRAHILSIIANMSYAGGTGAGMTTLEGKIVQDADRLDALGAIGIARTFAYSGWKGQKIYDPSIMPRDHMTRDEYRKGESTAINHFDEKLLKLKDLMNTDAARLLAEGRHQGMQYFKKAFDNEWELGNEAYLRESPLYRGKVSCVHVAFDTSTAGSLRISLRSRPDELVIVLDGNLMVGPLPDAERLYESFAERIRWYEERYNGLTADEWKLIQLEAAIRWEVWPEQLTAVPCFIWAGDSAKELLGLRRLLSHLPGHPELYHVNATKVLHQRNPDIRYKNTGEITPCELQKVLDLPDGIMRLSVEDQERYRQDWFRLLGENGTLRILQNGELITVPESYYDEKILKAVYRVEARFGHFRKSSRVVGEVIGSAEIDTGDSFIEYRVRHLINEGALVYEGSLDAMRNYSVSLVDSGHSDQQSESHHRLAGIVKLRTLLGELAEINLRERSIIEQLKGINWRDLDLGLPNMPADYADKGMPALLQQLILTQQPHDRNRVELIEKLVQAMQAMMESEEK
;
A
#
# COMPACT_ATOMS: atom_id res chain seq x y z
N MET A 1 -56.11 17.93 7.21
CA MET A 1 -55.29 16.72 6.97
C MET A 1 -53.79 16.98 7.16
N GLU A 2 -53.09 17.76 6.33
CA GLU A 2 -51.62 17.90 6.50
C GLU A 2 -51.19 18.65 7.77
N ALA A 3 -51.84 19.78 8.09
CA ALA A 3 -51.58 20.52 9.33
C ALA A 3 -51.88 19.71 10.61
N GLU A 4 -52.83 18.78 10.53
CA GLU A 4 -53.24 17.90 11.63
C GLU A 4 -52.19 16.80 11.87
N LYS A 5 -51.67 16.20 10.79
CA LYS A 5 -50.55 15.26 10.84
C LYS A 5 -49.29 15.87 11.43
N ILE A 6 -48.94 17.10 11.02
CA ILE A 6 -47.80 17.84 11.60
C ILE A 6 -47.98 18.09 13.10
N HIS A 7 -49.19 18.43 13.53
CA HIS A 7 -49.51 18.63 14.95
C HIS A 7 -49.35 17.33 15.76
N ILE A 8 -49.79 16.20 15.21
CA ILE A 8 -49.61 14.88 15.83
C ILE A 8 -48.13 14.52 15.96
N LEU A 9 -47.33 14.72 14.91
CA LEU A 9 -45.89 14.47 14.95
C LEU A 9 -45.21 15.31 16.03
N ARG A 10 -45.56 16.60 16.15
CA ARG A 10 -45.00 17.47 17.20
C ARG A 10 -45.32 16.97 18.61
N LYS A 11 -46.55 16.51 18.83
CA LYS A 11 -46.92 15.88 20.12
C LYS A 11 -46.14 14.59 20.37
N ALA A 12 -45.89 13.79 19.33
CA ALA A 12 -45.08 12.57 19.45
C ALA A 12 -43.62 12.90 19.80
N GLU A 13 -43.05 13.96 19.20
CA GLU A 13 -41.73 14.48 19.56
C GLU A 13 -41.67 14.95 21.02
N GLU A 14 -42.67 15.69 21.49
CA GLU A 14 -42.76 16.13 22.88
C GLU A 14 -42.82 14.93 23.85
N LEU A 15 -43.62 13.91 23.53
CA LEU A 15 -43.71 12.68 24.32
C LEU A 15 -42.37 11.94 24.37
N ALA A 16 -41.79 11.62 23.21
CA ALA A 16 -40.54 10.89 23.13
C ALA A 16 -39.38 11.67 23.77
N GLY A 17 -39.35 12.99 23.59
CA GLY A 17 -38.40 13.86 24.27
C GLY A 17 -38.49 13.72 25.79
N SER A 18 -39.70 13.79 26.37
CA SER A 18 -39.90 13.67 27.82
C SER A 18 -39.50 12.31 28.40
N VAL A 19 -39.62 11.23 27.61
CA VAL A 19 -39.26 9.86 28.03
C VAL A 19 -37.75 9.63 27.99
N HIS A 20 -37.06 10.18 26.99
CA HIS A 20 -35.65 9.87 26.71
C HIS A 20 -34.67 11.01 27.09
N GLU A 21 -35.13 12.08 27.74
CA GLU A 21 -34.31 13.27 28.05
C GLU A 21 -33.08 12.97 28.93
N ASN A 22 -33.21 12.02 29.85
CA ASN A 22 -32.18 11.68 30.83
C ASN A 22 -31.47 10.34 30.55
N ASP A 23 -31.67 9.75 29.38
CA ASP A 23 -31.04 8.46 29.05
C ASP A 23 -29.59 8.66 28.55
N ALA A 24 -28.62 8.13 29.30
CA ALA A 24 -27.21 8.14 28.96
C ALA A 24 -26.71 6.82 28.30
N SER A 25 -27.60 5.84 28.08
CA SER A 25 -27.25 4.51 27.56
C SER A 25 -27.02 4.47 26.04
N GLY A 26 -27.29 5.58 25.35
CA GLY A 26 -27.23 5.67 23.88
C GLY A 26 -28.58 5.46 23.18
N HIS A 27 -29.69 5.41 23.91
CA HIS A 27 -31.08 5.50 23.40
C HIS A 27 -31.73 6.83 23.80
N ASP A 28 -30.94 7.89 23.75
CA ASP A 28 -31.37 9.23 24.09
C ASP A 28 -32.35 9.82 23.08
N TRP A 29 -32.93 10.97 23.40
CA TRP A 29 -33.78 11.72 22.48
C TRP A 29 -33.14 11.92 21.10
N TRP A 30 -31.82 12.10 21.03
CA TRP A 30 -31.11 12.31 19.78
C TRP A 30 -31.08 11.07 18.90
N HIS A 31 -31.02 9.87 19.47
CA HIS A 31 -31.22 8.63 18.73
C HIS A 31 -32.60 8.59 18.07
N VAL A 32 -33.67 8.74 18.85
CA VAL A 32 -35.05 8.70 18.35
C VAL A 32 -35.26 9.74 17.24
N LYS A 33 -34.71 10.94 17.41
CA LYS A 33 -34.79 12.03 16.43
C LYS A 33 -34.01 11.75 15.14
N ARG A 34 -32.87 11.06 15.20
CA ARG A 34 -32.14 10.65 13.98
C ARG A 34 -32.88 9.55 13.24
N VAL A 35 -33.39 8.56 13.97
CA VAL A 35 -34.17 7.45 13.39
C VAL A 35 -35.45 7.97 12.71
N SER A 36 -36.21 8.87 13.36
CA SER A 36 -37.42 9.43 12.76
C SER A 36 -37.15 10.21 11.47
N ARG A 37 -36.09 11.03 11.46
CA ARG A 37 -35.65 11.76 10.26
C ARG A 37 -35.20 10.83 9.15
N LEU A 38 -34.44 9.79 9.46
CA LEU A 38 -34.00 8.79 8.49
C LEU A 38 -35.21 8.02 7.93
N ALA A 39 -36.14 7.59 8.77
CA ALA A 39 -37.36 6.90 8.35
C ALA A 39 -38.21 7.75 7.41
N ARG A 40 -38.38 9.04 7.73
CA ARG A 40 -39.07 10.00 6.85
C ARG A 40 -38.38 10.13 5.49
N MET A 41 -37.06 10.28 5.47
CA MET A 41 -36.29 10.40 4.22
C MET A 41 -36.38 9.12 3.38
N LEU A 42 -36.17 7.96 3.99
CA LEU A 42 -36.29 6.66 3.30
C LEU A 42 -37.69 6.46 2.73
N ALA A 43 -38.74 6.83 3.46
CA ALA A 43 -40.11 6.74 2.97
C ALA A 43 -40.35 7.55 1.69
N VAL A 44 -39.72 8.72 1.55
CA VAL A 44 -39.82 9.52 0.31
C VAL A 44 -39.16 8.80 -0.87
N PHE A 45 -37.98 8.20 -0.68
CA PHE A 45 -37.27 7.50 -1.75
C PHE A 45 -37.89 6.16 -2.14
N GLU A 46 -38.51 5.48 -1.17
CA GLU A 46 -39.14 4.16 -1.37
C GLU A 46 -40.64 4.26 -1.70
N GLY A 47 -41.20 5.47 -1.75
CA GLY A 47 -42.60 5.70 -2.10
C GLY A 47 -43.61 5.29 -1.02
N ALA A 48 -43.21 5.23 0.24
CA ALA A 48 -44.05 4.86 1.38
C ALA A 48 -44.71 6.07 2.06
N ASN A 49 -45.63 5.82 2.98
CA ASN A 49 -46.27 6.89 3.73
C ASN A 49 -45.32 7.48 4.80
N ALA A 50 -44.67 8.60 4.46
CA ALA A 50 -43.69 9.27 5.33
C ALA A 50 -44.24 9.64 6.71
N TYR A 51 -45.53 10.00 6.81
CA TYR A 51 -46.16 10.32 8.10
C TYR A 51 -46.21 9.10 9.03
N LEU A 52 -46.59 7.92 8.50
CA LEU A 52 -46.65 6.70 9.30
C LEU A 52 -45.25 6.22 9.71
N CYS A 53 -44.28 6.29 8.81
CA CYS A 53 -42.89 5.96 9.13
C CYS A 53 -42.32 6.86 10.22
N GLU A 54 -42.49 8.18 10.09
CA GLU A 54 -41.96 9.15 11.06
C GLU A 54 -42.63 8.99 12.44
N LEU A 55 -43.95 8.82 12.47
CA LEU A 55 -44.69 8.62 13.72
C LEU A 55 -44.33 7.29 14.39
N ALA A 56 -44.24 6.20 13.65
CA ALA A 56 -43.80 4.91 14.18
C ALA A 56 -42.36 4.96 14.71
N ALA A 57 -41.46 5.64 14.00
CA ALA A 57 -40.08 5.84 14.42
C ALA A 57 -39.95 6.74 15.66
N LEU A 58 -40.80 7.74 15.86
CA LEU A 58 -40.78 8.54 17.10
C LEU A 58 -41.21 7.73 18.33
N LEU A 59 -42.05 6.71 18.14
CA LEU A 59 -42.70 5.98 19.23
C LEU A 59 -42.08 4.60 19.51
N HIS A 60 -41.18 4.10 18.65
CA HIS A 60 -40.69 2.71 18.73
C HIS A 60 -39.96 2.38 20.05
N ASP A 61 -39.17 3.31 20.58
CA ASP A 61 -38.37 3.11 21.80
C ASP A 61 -39.13 3.48 23.09
N VAL A 62 -40.27 4.19 22.98
CA VAL A 62 -41.14 4.53 24.13
C VAL A 62 -41.76 3.27 24.75
N ALA A 63 -41.91 2.21 23.96
CA ALA A 63 -42.49 0.93 24.37
C ALA A 63 -41.44 -0.13 24.75
N ASP A 64 -40.16 0.22 24.88
CA ASP A 64 -39.10 -0.76 25.20
C ASP A 64 -39.29 -1.34 26.63
N GLU A 65 -38.98 -2.64 26.77
CA GLU A 65 -39.08 -3.44 28.01
C GLU A 65 -38.19 -2.88 29.14
N LYS A 66 -37.19 -2.06 28.81
CA LYS A 66 -36.27 -1.43 29.78
C LYS A 66 -36.90 -0.27 30.54
N LEU A 67 -37.95 0.33 29.98
CA LEU A 67 -38.62 1.52 30.53
C LEU A 67 -39.98 1.20 31.15
N ASN A 68 -40.50 -0.02 30.94
CA ASN A 68 -41.85 -0.41 31.33
C ASN A 68 -41.89 -1.84 31.92
N ASP A 69 -42.75 -2.06 32.92
CA ASP A 69 -42.87 -3.34 33.63
C ASP A 69 -43.33 -4.52 32.74
N SER A 70 -44.07 -4.24 31.65
CA SER A 70 -44.40 -5.23 30.63
C SER A 70 -44.64 -4.61 29.24
N LYS A 71 -44.35 -5.37 28.17
CA LYS A 71 -44.54 -4.91 26.79
C LYS A 71 -46.02 -4.68 26.45
N GLU A 72 -46.93 -5.48 27.01
CA GLU A 72 -48.38 -5.32 26.78
C GLU A 72 -48.93 -4.03 27.40
N THR A 73 -48.44 -3.64 28.59
CA THR A 73 -48.89 -2.41 29.26
C THR A 73 -48.37 -1.16 28.55
N ALA A 74 -47.14 -1.21 28.02
CA ALA A 74 -46.57 -0.15 27.21
C ALA A 74 -47.34 0.07 25.90
N ILE A 75 -47.67 -1.01 25.19
CA ILE A 75 -48.47 -0.97 23.95
C ILE A 75 -49.86 -0.36 24.21
N GLY A 76 -50.54 -0.75 25.30
CA GLY A 76 -51.85 -0.20 25.65
C GLY A 76 -51.83 1.30 25.98
N ARG A 77 -50.79 1.78 26.67
CA ARG A 77 -50.59 3.22 26.92
C ARG A 77 -50.37 4.00 25.62
N LEU A 78 -49.59 3.43 24.70
CA LEU A 78 -49.30 4.05 23.42
C LEU A 78 -50.53 4.14 22.53
N GLU A 79 -51.36 3.08 22.50
CA GLU A 79 -52.63 3.08 21.77
C GLU A 79 -53.58 4.16 22.30
N ALA A 80 -53.73 4.27 23.62
CA ALA A 80 -54.56 5.29 24.25
C ALA A 80 -54.07 6.70 23.93
N TRP A 81 -52.74 6.93 23.95
CA TRP A 81 -52.15 8.20 23.59
C TRP A 81 -52.41 8.55 22.12
N MET A 82 -52.21 7.62 21.18
CA MET A 82 -52.47 7.87 19.75
C MET A 82 -53.95 8.15 19.48
N ALA A 83 -54.87 7.49 20.18
CA ALA A 83 -56.30 7.76 20.08
C ALA A 83 -56.65 9.18 20.56
N GLN A 84 -56.05 9.63 21.67
CA GLN A 84 -56.21 11.00 22.17
C GLN A 84 -55.55 12.05 21.28
N ALA A 85 -54.47 11.70 20.60
CA ALA A 85 -53.77 12.59 19.67
C ALA A 85 -54.55 12.81 18.36
N GLY A 86 -55.52 11.95 18.03
CA GLY A 86 -56.35 12.04 16.83
C GLY A 86 -55.86 11.20 15.64
N VAL A 87 -55.00 10.19 15.87
CA VAL A 87 -54.57 9.25 14.82
C VAL A 87 -55.74 8.33 14.43
N ASP A 88 -55.93 8.05 13.13
CA ASP A 88 -57.00 7.14 12.66
C ASP A 88 -56.84 5.71 13.22
N ARG A 89 -57.94 4.97 13.36
CA ARG A 89 -57.92 3.59 13.87
C ARG A 89 -57.04 2.67 13.05
N ASP A 90 -57.08 2.76 11.72
CA ASP A 90 -56.32 1.87 10.84
C ASP A 90 -54.82 2.21 10.90
N ASP A 91 -54.49 3.51 10.93
CA ASP A 91 -53.12 4.00 11.12
C ASP A 91 -52.55 3.57 12.48
N ARG A 92 -53.34 3.64 13.57
CA ARG A 92 -52.92 3.16 14.90
C ARG A 92 -52.59 1.68 14.88
N ALA A 93 -53.48 0.85 14.32
CA ALA A 93 -53.26 -0.59 14.24
C ALA A 93 -51.98 -0.92 13.44
N HIS A 94 -51.75 -0.18 12.35
CA HIS A 94 -50.54 -0.32 11.54
C HIS A 94 -49.26 0.06 12.31
N ILE A 95 -49.26 1.20 13.01
CA ILE A 95 -48.10 1.66 13.80
C ILE A 95 -47.77 0.68 14.93
N LEU A 96 -48.79 0.19 15.67
CA LEU A 96 -48.58 -0.79 16.74
C LEU A 96 -48.01 -2.11 16.20
N SER A 97 -48.45 -2.53 15.00
CA SER A 97 -47.90 -3.69 14.30
C SER A 97 -46.42 -3.52 13.94
N ILE A 98 -45.98 -2.31 13.57
CA ILE A 98 -44.57 -2.03 13.29
C ILE A 98 -43.78 -2.14 14.59
N ILE A 99 -44.17 -1.39 15.63
CA ILE A 99 -43.46 -1.30 16.92
C ILE A 99 -43.30 -2.68 17.57
N ALA A 100 -44.33 -3.53 17.52
CA ALA A 100 -44.27 -4.88 18.07
C ALA A 100 -43.13 -5.74 17.47
N ASN A 101 -42.81 -5.52 16.19
CA ASN A 101 -41.86 -6.31 15.39
C ASN A 101 -40.49 -5.61 15.17
N MET A 102 -40.20 -4.50 15.86
CA MET A 102 -38.95 -3.75 15.68
C MET A 102 -37.71 -4.44 16.26
N SER A 103 -37.85 -5.20 17.35
CA SER A 103 -36.70 -5.70 18.12
C SER A 103 -35.86 -6.76 17.40
N TYR A 104 -34.53 -6.59 17.35
CA TYR A 104 -33.59 -7.60 16.84
C TYR A 104 -33.49 -8.81 17.80
N ALA A 105 -34.14 -9.92 17.45
CA ALA A 105 -34.16 -11.15 18.23
C ALA A 105 -33.13 -12.20 17.71
N GLY A 106 -31.88 -11.79 17.49
CA GLY A 106 -30.82 -12.72 17.04
C GLY A 106 -31.11 -13.40 15.70
N GLY A 107 -31.82 -12.73 14.79
CA GLY A 107 -32.17 -13.28 13.46
C GLY A 107 -33.35 -14.25 13.41
N THR A 108 -34.03 -14.51 14.55
CA THR A 108 -35.14 -15.51 14.64
C THR A 108 -36.55 -14.91 14.73
N GLY A 109 -36.68 -13.58 14.56
CA GLY A 109 -37.97 -12.88 14.64
C GLY A 109 -38.84 -13.04 13.38
N ALA A 110 -40.16 -12.87 13.53
CA ALA A 110 -41.08 -12.77 12.39
C ALA A 110 -40.66 -11.60 11.48
N GLY A 111 -40.60 -11.85 10.17
CA GLY A 111 -40.16 -10.86 9.19
C GLY A 111 -41.12 -9.68 9.11
N MET A 112 -40.59 -8.46 8.99
CA MET A 112 -41.37 -7.25 8.80
C MET A 112 -42.04 -7.26 7.41
N THR A 113 -43.37 -7.24 7.37
CA THR A 113 -44.13 -7.46 6.12
C THR A 113 -44.49 -6.17 5.41
N THR A 114 -44.73 -5.08 6.14
CA THR A 114 -45.17 -3.79 5.59
C THR A 114 -43.98 -2.96 5.10
N LEU A 115 -44.20 -2.14 4.06
CA LEU A 115 -43.15 -1.28 3.52
C LEU A 115 -42.72 -0.23 4.56
N GLU A 116 -43.68 0.40 5.22
CA GLU A 116 -43.46 1.36 6.31
C GLU A 116 -42.67 0.72 7.46
N GLY A 117 -43.03 -0.50 7.86
CA GLY A 117 -42.30 -1.23 8.90
C GLY A 117 -40.87 -1.55 8.51
N LYS A 118 -40.65 -1.96 7.25
CA LYS A 118 -39.31 -2.20 6.70
C LYS A 118 -38.44 -0.93 6.74
N ILE A 119 -39.02 0.21 6.39
CA ILE A 119 -38.34 1.52 6.42
C ILE A 119 -37.97 1.93 7.84
N VAL A 120 -38.89 1.80 8.80
CA VAL A 120 -38.62 2.16 10.20
C VAL A 120 -37.55 1.25 10.78
N GLN A 121 -37.61 -0.05 10.49
CA GLN A 121 -36.58 -1.00 10.89
C GLN A 121 -35.21 -0.70 10.25
N ASP A 122 -35.18 -0.33 8.98
CA ASP A 122 -33.95 0.08 8.29
C ASP A 122 -33.38 1.36 8.90
N ALA A 123 -34.21 2.35 9.22
CA ALA A 123 -33.77 3.60 9.83
C ALA A 123 -33.12 3.38 11.20
N ASP A 124 -33.70 2.52 12.05
CA ASP A 124 -33.13 2.14 13.35
C ASP A 124 -31.79 1.40 13.18
N ARG A 125 -31.76 0.38 12.31
CA ARG A 125 -30.53 -0.37 12.01
C ARG A 125 -29.43 0.50 11.43
N LEU A 126 -29.77 1.48 10.59
CA LEU A 126 -28.81 2.43 10.05
C LEU A 126 -28.17 3.26 11.17
N ASP A 127 -28.94 3.73 12.16
CA ASP A 127 -28.40 4.51 13.29
C ASP A 127 -27.52 3.68 14.24
N ALA A 128 -27.60 2.35 14.16
CA ALA A 128 -26.67 1.43 14.82
C ALA A 128 -25.36 1.21 14.04
N LEU A 129 -25.23 1.74 12.82
CA LEU A 129 -24.05 1.65 11.98
C LEU A 129 -23.25 2.97 11.91
N GLY A 130 -22.01 2.89 11.42
CA GLY A 130 -21.14 4.04 11.18
C GLY A 130 -20.58 4.64 12.47
N ALA A 131 -20.10 5.89 12.39
CA ALA A 131 -19.45 6.57 13.51
C ALA A 131 -20.34 6.67 14.77
N ILE A 132 -21.64 6.92 14.58
CA ILE A 132 -22.62 6.95 15.68
C ILE A 132 -22.81 5.55 16.27
N GLY A 133 -22.92 4.52 15.43
CA GLY A 133 -23.00 3.12 15.87
C GLY A 133 -21.81 2.69 16.72
N ILE A 134 -20.59 3.08 16.33
CA ILE A 134 -19.35 2.87 17.08
C ILE A 134 -19.45 3.52 18.47
N ALA A 135 -19.75 4.82 18.51
CA ALA A 135 -19.85 5.56 19.77
C ALA A 135 -20.91 4.98 20.72
N ARG A 136 -22.09 4.64 20.19
CA ARG A 136 -23.19 4.05 20.97
C ARG A 136 -22.81 2.68 21.53
N THR A 137 -22.08 1.87 20.77
CA THR A 137 -21.65 0.53 21.20
C THR A 137 -20.72 0.64 22.42
N PHE A 138 -19.70 1.49 22.37
CA PHE A 138 -18.81 1.68 23.52
C PHE A 138 -19.49 2.36 24.71
N ALA A 139 -20.35 3.35 24.47
CA ALA A 139 -21.11 4.00 25.54
C ALA A 139 -22.03 3.00 26.27
N TYR A 140 -22.78 2.19 25.52
CA TYR A 140 -23.66 1.18 26.08
C TYR A 140 -22.89 0.07 26.81
N SER A 141 -21.79 -0.42 26.22
CA SER A 141 -20.91 -1.40 26.89
C SER A 141 -20.33 -0.85 28.18
N GLY A 142 -19.89 0.41 28.20
CA GLY A 142 -19.43 1.09 29.41
C GLY A 142 -20.53 1.19 30.48
N TRP A 143 -21.74 1.60 30.10
CA TRP A 143 -22.89 1.65 31.01
C TRP A 143 -23.26 0.27 31.58
N LYS A 144 -23.11 -0.80 30.79
CA LYS A 144 -23.31 -2.19 31.24
C LYS A 144 -22.15 -2.77 32.05
N GLY A 145 -21.02 -2.06 32.16
CA GLY A 145 -19.80 -2.59 32.80
C GLY A 145 -19.10 -3.68 31.99
N GLN A 146 -19.36 -3.74 30.69
CA GLN A 146 -18.77 -4.70 29.77
C GLN A 146 -17.38 -4.22 29.31
N LYS A 147 -16.43 -5.15 29.17
CA LYS A 147 -15.08 -4.84 28.67
C LYS A 147 -15.14 -4.33 27.22
N ILE A 148 -14.27 -3.36 26.89
CA ILE A 148 -14.05 -2.90 25.52
C ILE A 148 -13.66 -4.09 24.65
N TYR A 149 -12.65 -4.84 25.11
CA TYR A 149 -12.12 -6.00 24.44
C TYR A 149 -11.48 -6.96 25.45
N ASP A 150 -11.48 -8.25 25.12
CA ASP A 150 -10.83 -9.31 25.88
C ASP A 150 -10.46 -10.42 24.89
N PRO A 151 -9.16 -10.71 24.70
CA PRO A 151 -8.70 -11.68 23.71
C PRO A 151 -9.15 -13.11 24.02
N SER A 152 -9.40 -13.44 25.30
CA SER A 152 -9.85 -14.77 25.73
C SER A 152 -11.33 -15.05 25.40
N ILE A 153 -12.11 -14.00 25.11
CA ILE A 153 -13.53 -14.09 24.80
C ILE A 153 -13.70 -14.06 23.28
N MET A 154 -14.02 -15.21 22.68
CA MET A 154 -14.27 -15.32 21.24
C MET A 154 -15.65 -14.73 20.85
N PRO A 155 -15.77 -14.10 19.66
CA PRO A 155 -17.06 -13.69 19.14
C PRO A 155 -17.94 -14.92 18.83
N ARG A 156 -19.24 -14.78 19.03
CA ARG A 156 -20.19 -15.89 18.88
C ARG A 156 -20.84 -15.88 17.49
N ASP A 157 -20.76 -17.00 16.79
CA ASP A 157 -21.33 -17.13 15.43
C ASP A 157 -22.83 -17.42 15.43
N HIS A 158 -23.28 -18.27 16.35
CA HIS A 158 -24.69 -18.63 16.54
C HIS A 158 -25.10 -18.36 17.98
N MET A 159 -26.23 -17.67 18.17
CA MET A 159 -26.74 -17.32 19.50
C MET A 159 -28.25 -17.49 19.53
N THR A 160 -28.74 -18.09 20.61
CA THR A 160 -30.14 -17.96 21.02
C THR A 160 -30.41 -16.56 21.56
N ARG A 161 -31.69 -16.17 21.64
CA ARG A 161 -32.09 -14.85 22.15
C ARG A 161 -31.61 -14.60 23.59
N ASP A 162 -31.56 -15.65 24.42
CA ASP A 162 -31.09 -15.56 25.80
C ASP A 162 -29.57 -15.42 25.88
N GLU A 163 -28.81 -16.15 25.05
CA GLU A 163 -27.35 -16.01 24.96
C GLU A 163 -26.93 -14.62 24.47
N TYR A 164 -27.67 -14.04 23.52
CA TYR A 164 -27.44 -12.67 23.08
C TYR A 164 -27.71 -11.64 24.20
N ARG A 165 -28.74 -11.85 25.03
CA ARG A 165 -29.13 -10.90 26.09
C ARG A 165 -28.30 -11.04 27.38
N LYS A 166 -27.82 -12.23 27.72
CA LYS A 166 -27.18 -12.53 29.01
C LYS A 166 -25.77 -13.10 28.92
N GLY A 167 -25.33 -13.53 27.74
CA GLY A 167 -24.01 -14.12 27.57
C GLY A 167 -22.90 -13.08 27.66
N GLU A 168 -21.75 -13.51 28.19
CA GLU A 168 -20.55 -12.70 28.27
C GLU A 168 -20.00 -12.42 26.86
N SER A 169 -19.68 -11.16 26.57
CA SER A 169 -19.08 -10.72 25.31
C SER A 169 -18.31 -9.42 25.53
N THR A 170 -17.79 -8.80 24.48
CA THR A 170 -17.07 -7.51 24.53
C THR A 170 -17.65 -6.51 23.54
N ALA A 171 -17.34 -5.22 23.73
CA ALA A 171 -17.80 -4.17 22.80
C ALA A 171 -17.29 -4.42 21.37
N ILE A 172 -16.04 -4.84 21.21
CA ILE A 172 -15.46 -5.19 19.91
C ILE A 172 -16.10 -6.45 19.33
N ASN A 173 -16.32 -7.51 20.11
CA ASN A 173 -16.99 -8.71 19.61
C ASN A 173 -18.42 -8.41 19.13
N HIS A 174 -19.10 -7.39 19.68
CA HIS A 174 -20.42 -6.97 19.23
C HIS A 174 -20.46 -6.54 17.75
N PHE A 175 -19.34 -6.03 17.22
CA PHE A 175 -19.22 -5.68 15.81
C PHE A 175 -19.43 -6.91 14.93
N ASP A 176 -18.71 -8.00 15.23
CA ASP A 176 -18.79 -9.26 14.46
C ASP A 176 -20.07 -10.04 14.76
N GLU A 177 -20.53 -10.02 16.02
CA GLU A 177 -21.74 -10.71 16.45
C GLU A 177 -23.01 -10.14 15.80
N LYS A 178 -23.09 -8.81 15.65
CA LYS A 178 -24.30 -8.11 15.17
C LYS A 178 -24.02 -7.02 14.14
N LEU A 179 -23.23 -6.00 14.46
CA LEU A 179 -23.27 -4.73 13.72
C LEU A 179 -22.87 -4.91 12.25
N LEU A 180 -21.79 -5.63 11.98
CA LEU A 180 -21.29 -5.89 10.62
C LEU A 180 -22.23 -6.80 9.80
N LYS A 181 -23.20 -7.47 10.44
CA LYS A 181 -24.23 -8.27 9.75
C LYS A 181 -25.46 -7.43 9.36
N LEU A 182 -25.64 -6.23 9.94
CA LEU A 182 -26.85 -5.43 9.72
C LEU A 182 -27.00 -4.92 8.29
N LYS A 183 -25.88 -4.67 7.58
CA LYS A 183 -25.90 -4.24 6.18
C LYS A 183 -26.66 -5.21 5.29
N ASP A 184 -26.44 -6.51 5.47
CA ASP A 184 -27.07 -7.57 4.66
C ASP A 184 -28.53 -7.84 5.06
N LEU A 185 -28.96 -7.29 6.21
CA LEU A 185 -30.33 -7.38 6.71
C LEU A 185 -31.18 -6.15 6.36
N MET A 186 -30.64 -5.17 5.64
CA MET A 186 -31.40 -3.99 5.21
C MET A 186 -32.49 -4.38 4.20
N ASN A 187 -33.70 -3.89 4.41
CA ASN A 187 -34.87 -4.28 3.64
C ASN A 187 -34.94 -3.53 2.30
N THR A 188 -34.71 -2.21 2.32
CA THR A 188 -34.91 -1.29 1.21
C THR A 188 -33.63 -1.00 0.43
N ASP A 189 -33.75 -0.58 -0.83
CA ASP A 189 -32.60 -0.29 -1.70
C ASP A 189 -31.85 0.95 -1.20
N ALA A 190 -32.57 2.00 -0.81
CA ALA A 190 -31.99 3.22 -0.25
C ALA A 190 -31.23 2.93 1.06
N ALA A 191 -31.77 2.07 1.92
CA ALA A 191 -31.08 1.69 3.16
C ALA A 191 -29.83 0.86 2.89
N ARG A 192 -29.85 -0.08 1.95
CA ARG A 192 -28.67 -0.85 1.54
C ARG A 192 -27.53 0.06 1.06
N LEU A 193 -27.86 1.07 0.26
CA LEU A 193 -26.86 2.03 -0.22
C LEU A 193 -26.23 2.85 0.93
N LEU A 194 -27.03 3.35 1.86
CA LEU A 194 -26.53 4.09 3.02
C LEU A 194 -25.75 3.20 4.00
N ALA A 195 -26.18 1.95 4.16
CA ALA A 195 -25.55 0.97 5.04
C ALA A 195 -24.14 0.62 4.54
N GLU A 196 -23.91 0.58 3.21
CA GLU A 196 -22.58 0.31 2.64
C GLU A 196 -21.51 1.27 3.18
N GLY A 197 -21.74 2.58 3.04
CA GLY A 197 -20.76 3.58 3.49
C GLY A 197 -20.55 3.55 5.00
N ARG A 198 -21.61 3.30 5.79
CA ARG A 198 -21.52 3.19 7.25
C ARG A 198 -20.77 1.92 7.68
N HIS A 199 -21.03 0.80 7.00
CA HIS A 199 -20.36 -0.47 7.22
C HIS A 199 -18.86 -0.36 6.94
N GLN A 200 -18.47 0.26 5.83
CA GLN A 200 -17.07 0.53 5.51
C GLN A 200 -16.39 1.34 6.61
N GLY A 201 -17.02 2.41 7.10
CA GLY A 201 -16.52 3.19 8.24
C GLY A 201 -16.26 2.36 9.50
N MET A 202 -17.12 1.38 9.79
CA MET A 202 -16.93 0.47 10.93
C MET A 202 -15.80 -0.54 10.70
N GLN A 203 -15.65 -1.05 9.47
CA GLN A 203 -14.51 -1.90 9.11
C GLN A 203 -13.18 -1.15 9.25
N TYR A 204 -13.14 0.12 8.81
CA TYR A 204 -11.96 0.98 9.00
C TYR A 204 -11.64 1.18 10.49
N PHE A 205 -12.66 1.48 11.31
CA PHE A 205 -12.48 1.60 12.75
C PHE A 205 -11.94 0.29 13.37
N LYS A 206 -12.53 -0.87 13.03
CA LYS A 206 -12.09 -2.16 13.56
C LYS A 206 -10.64 -2.45 13.17
N LYS A 207 -10.25 -2.14 11.93
CA LYS A 207 -8.88 -2.27 11.46
C LYS A 207 -7.91 -1.34 12.18
N ALA A 208 -8.30 -0.08 12.40
CA ALA A 208 -7.49 0.87 13.16
C ALA A 208 -7.31 0.40 14.61
N PHE A 209 -8.40 -0.01 15.27
CA PHE A 209 -8.37 -0.59 16.61
C PHE A 209 -7.44 -1.81 16.67
N ASP A 210 -7.53 -2.70 15.69
CA ASP A 210 -6.72 -3.91 15.63
C ASP A 210 -5.23 -3.60 15.42
N ASN A 211 -4.89 -2.65 14.55
CA ASN A 211 -3.53 -2.15 14.38
C ASN A 211 -2.99 -1.48 15.66
N GLU A 212 -3.81 -0.70 16.36
CA GLU A 212 -3.40 -0.06 17.62
C GLU A 212 -3.21 -1.11 18.74
N TRP A 213 -4.05 -2.15 18.74
CA TRP A 213 -3.95 -3.29 19.65
C TRP A 213 -2.67 -4.10 19.39
N GLU A 214 -2.29 -4.28 18.12
CA GLU A 214 -1.03 -4.92 17.70
C GLU A 214 0.19 -4.28 18.37
N LEU A 215 0.28 -2.95 18.40
CA LEU A 215 1.43 -2.23 18.97
C LEU A 215 1.66 -2.53 20.45
N GLY A 216 0.60 -2.91 21.17
CA GLY A 216 0.65 -3.22 22.60
C GLY A 216 0.57 -4.70 22.93
N ASN A 217 0.61 -5.60 21.93
CA ASN A 217 0.30 -7.02 22.15
C ASN A 217 1.31 -7.98 21.49
N GLU A 218 2.16 -8.58 22.33
CA GLU A 218 3.14 -9.61 21.96
C GLU A 218 2.48 -10.90 21.41
N ALA A 219 1.22 -11.18 21.76
CA ALA A 219 0.47 -12.37 21.34
C ALA A 219 -0.56 -12.08 20.23
N TYR A 220 -0.37 -11.02 19.45
CA TYR A 220 -1.38 -10.51 18.51
C TYR A 220 -1.96 -11.55 17.55
N LEU A 221 -1.19 -12.46 16.94
CA LEU A 221 -1.76 -13.54 16.09
C LEU A 221 -2.84 -14.40 16.78
N ARG A 222 -2.72 -14.60 18.10
CA ARG A 222 -3.69 -15.38 18.89
C ARG A 222 -4.81 -14.51 19.45
N GLU A 223 -4.50 -13.24 19.69
CA GLU A 223 -5.34 -12.31 20.45
C GLU A 223 -6.01 -11.23 19.61
N SER A 224 -5.69 -11.10 18.33
CA SER A 224 -6.23 -10.09 17.43
C SER A 224 -7.72 -10.27 17.21
N PRO A 225 -8.54 -9.21 17.32
CA PRO A 225 -9.93 -9.23 16.90
C PRO A 225 -10.14 -9.72 15.46
N LEU A 226 -9.16 -9.58 14.57
CA LEU A 226 -9.22 -10.03 13.18
C LEU A 226 -8.75 -11.48 12.97
N TYR A 227 -7.71 -11.93 13.67
CA TYR A 227 -6.95 -13.14 13.28
C TYR A 227 -7.01 -14.35 14.22
N ARG A 228 -7.52 -14.18 15.45
CA ARG A 228 -7.70 -15.23 16.48
C ARG A 228 -7.87 -16.67 15.97
N GLY A 229 -6.80 -17.46 16.04
CA GLY A 229 -6.82 -18.91 15.78
C GLY A 229 -7.22 -19.31 14.35
N LYS A 230 -7.31 -18.34 13.44
CA LYS A 230 -7.66 -18.52 12.05
C LYS A 230 -6.45 -18.45 11.14
N VAL A 231 -5.26 -18.13 11.65
CA VAL A 231 -4.06 -17.98 10.81
C VAL A 231 -3.35 -19.33 10.65
N SER A 232 -3.33 -19.88 9.43
CA SER A 232 -2.63 -21.11 9.09
C SER A 232 -1.16 -20.87 8.69
N CYS A 233 -0.87 -19.72 8.07
CA CYS A 233 0.48 -19.26 7.77
C CYS A 233 0.52 -17.74 7.60
N VAL A 234 1.75 -17.18 7.58
CA VAL A 234 1.99 -15.76 7.36
C VAL A 234 2.85 -15.54 6.11
N HIS A 235 2.38 -14.68 5.21
CA HIS A 235 3.11 -14.19 4.06
C HIS A 235 3.76 -12.85 4.42
N VAL A 236 5.08 -12.80 4.36
CA VAL A 236 5.87 -11.60 4.68
C VAL A 236 6.30 -10.92 3.41
N ALA A 237 5.92 -9.65 3.24
CA ALA A 237 6.34 -8.77 2.16
C ALA A 237 7.17 -7.60 2.71
N PHE A 238 8.10 -7.06 1.90
CA PHE A 238 8.97 -5.95 2.30
C PHE A 238 8.54 -4.58 1.74
N ASP A 239 7.34 -4.54 1.16
CA ASP A 239 6.71 -3.32 0.65
C ASP A 239 5.18 -3.46 0.54
N THR A 240 4.50 -2.32 0.49
CA THR A 240 3.04 -2.25 0.46
C THR A 240 2.44 -2.70 -0.88
N SER A 241 3.17 -2.58 -1.99
CA SER A 241 2.70 -3.03 -3.31
C SER A 241 2.62 -4.56 -3.35
N THR A 242 3.70 -5.23 -2.95
CA THR A 242 3.75 -6.69 -2.83
C THR A 242 2.64 -7.21 -1.90
N ALA A 243 2.50 -6.64 -0.70
CA ALA A 243 1.44 -7.06 0.23
C ALA A 243 0.03 -6.79 -0.32
N GLY A 244 -0.17 -5.67 -1.01
CA GLY A 244 -1.45 -5.36 -1.67
C GLY A 244 -1.81 -6.42 -2.71
N SER A 245 -0.87 -6.76 -3.59
CA SER A 245 -1.06 -7.80 -4.60
C SER A 245 -1.31 -9.17 -3.97
N LEU A 246 -0.55 -9.55 -2.94
CA LEU A 246 -0.74 -10.82 -2.22
C LEU A 246 -2.11 -10.91 -1.55
N ARG A 247 -2.59 -9.84 -0.90
CA ARG A 247 -3.94 -9.83 -0.29
C ARG A 247 -5.05 -10.07 -1.33
N ILE A 248 -4.86 -9.60 -2.55
CA ILE A 248 -5.79 -9.87 -3.66
C ILE A 248 -5.65 -11.34 -4.12
N SER A 249 -4.42 -11.82 -4.30
CA SER A 249 -4.14 -13.22 -4.70
C SER A 249 -4.69 -14.24 -3.71
N LEU A 250 -4.61 -13.93 -2.42
CA LEU A 250 -4.97 -14.81 -1.30
C LEU A 250 -6.39 -14.59 -0.78
N ARG A 251 -7.22 -13.80 -1.46
CA ARG A 251 -8.60 -13.50 -1.01
C ARG A 251 -9.48 -14.73 -0.75
N SER A 252 -9.17 -15.86 -1.39
CA SER A 252 -9.88 -17.13 -1.22
C SER A 252 -9.32 -18.00 -0.08
N ARG A 253 -8.25 -17.54 0.57
CA ARG A 253 -7.55 -18.21 1.68
C ARG A 253 -7.53 -17.27 2.89
N PRO A 254 -8.70 -17.04 3.53
CA PRO A 254 -8.84 -16.06 4.60
C PRO A 254 -8.04 -16.39 5.88
N ASP A 255 -7.51 -17.60 5.95
CA ASP A 255 -6.61 -18.10 6.99
C ASP A 255 -5.13 -17.81 6.71
N GLU A 256 -4.76 -17.35 5.51
CA GLU A 256 -3.39 -16.94 5.20
C GLU A 256 -3.23 -15.42 5.40
N LEU A 257 -2.38 -15.01 6.35
CA LEU A 257 -2.20 -13.61 6.70
C LEU A 257 -1.08 -12.96 5.87
N VAL A 258 -1.28 -11.74 5.38
CA VAL A 258 -0.23 -10.95 4.71
C VAL A 258 0.21 -9.75 5.55
N ILE A 259 1.48 -9.75 5.95
CA ILE A 259 2.11 -8.66 6.71
C ILE A 259 3.13 -7.89 5.87
N VAL A 260 3.48 -6.70 6.34
CA VAL A 260 4.48 -5.82 5.69
C VAL A 260 5.58 -5.50 6.68
N LEU A 261 6.83 -5.82 6.33
CA LEU A 261 8.02 -5.40 7.06
C LEU A 261 8.87 -4.48 6.16
N ASP A 262 8.52 -3.20 6.12
CA ASP A 262 9.14 -2.19 5.23
C ASP A 262 10.23 -1.35 5.95
N GLY A 263 10.70 -0.26 5.34
CA GLY A 263 11.70 0.63 5.96
C GLY A 263 12.85 1.11 5.05
N ASN A 264 12.87 0.72 3.77
CA ASN A 264 13.91 1.04 2.78
C ASN A 264 15.35 0.80 3.28
N LEU A 265 15.76 -0.46 3.39
CA LEU A 265 17.10 -0.81 3.88
C LEU A 265 18.23 -0.56 2.86
N MET A 266 17.91 -0.23 1.60
CA MET A 266 18.93 0.05 0.58
C MET A 266 19.66 1.37 0.83
N VAL A 267 18.96 2.32 1.45
CA VAL A 267 19.40 3.71 1.57
C VAL A 267 19.41 4.14 3.04
N GLY A 268 20.48 4.84 3.43
CA GLY A 268 20.76 5.31 4.78
C GLY A 268 21.42 4.25 5.68
N PRO A 269 21.76 4.61 6.93
CA PRO A 269 22.29 3.68 7.92
C PRO A 269 21.33 2.51 8.17
N LEU A 270 21.86 1.28 8.31
CA LEU A 270 21.03 0.13 8.65
C LEU A 270 20.62 0.19 10.13
N PRO A 271 19.40 -0.24 10.46
CA PRO A 271 18.96 -0.34 11.85
C PRO A 271 19.73 -1.45 12.57
N ASP A 272 20.16 -1.14 13.79
CA ASP A 272 20.86 -2.06 14.68
C ASP A 272 19.95 -2.38 15.86
N ALA A 273 19.59 -3.65 16.02
CA ALA A 273 18.70 -4.11 17.09
C ALA A 273 19.33 -3.95 18.48
N GLU A 274 20.67 -4.01 18.58
CA GLU A 274 21.37 -3.80 19.86
C GLU A 274 21.40 -2.32 20.27
N ARG A 275 21.25 -1.41 19.29
CA ARG A 275 21.29 0.04 19.45
C ARG A 275 20.08 0.69 18.79
N LEU A 276 18.88 0.19 19.11
CA LEU A 276 17.65 0.54 18.40
C LEU A 276 17.39 2.06 18.41
N TYR A 277 17.49 2.70 19.58
CA TYR A 277 17.24 4.12 19.73
C TYR A 277 18.28 4.96 18.95
N GLU A 278 19.56 4.66 19.12
CA GLU A 278 20.64 5.39 18.46
C GLU A 278 20.60 5.21 16.95
N SER A 279 20.43 3.97 16.47
CA SER A 279 20.39 3.66 15.03
C SER A 279 19.16 4.26 14.36
N PHE A 280 18.01 4.27 15.04
CA PHE A 280 16.82 4.99 14.57
C PHE A 280 17.08 6.49 14.47
N ALA A 281 17.65 7.12 15.52
CA ALA A 281 17.96 8.55 15.51
C ALA A 281 19.00 8.93 14.45
N GLU A 282 20.05 8.11 14.26
CA GLU A 282 21.05 8.28 13.20
C GLU A 282 20.40 8.22 11.82
N ARG A 283 19.50 7.26 11.60
CA ARG A 283 18.76 7.11 10.35
C ARG A 283 17.85 8.30 10.09
N ILE A 284 17.05 8.75 11.07
CA ILE A 284 16.19 9.93 10.92
C ILE A 284 17.02 11.17 10.55
N ARG A 285 18.10 11.44 11.29
CA ARG A 285 19.00 12.57 10.97
C ARG A 285 19.56 12.47 9.56
N TRP A 286 19.98 11.27 9.14
CA TRP A 286 20.48 11.06 7.79
C TRP A 286 19.40 11.44 6.75
N TYR A 287 18.16 10.99 6.90
CA TYR A 287 17.07 11.37 5.98
C TYR A 287 16.78 12.88 6.00
N GLU A 288 16.70 13.51 7.18
CA GLU A 288 16.44 14.96 7.33
C GLU A 288 17.51 15.83 6.65
N GLU A 289 18.77 15.42 6.73
CA GLU A 289 19.88 16.13 6.11
C GLU A 289 19.90 15.98 4.56
N ARG A 290 19.30 14.91 4.01
CA ARG A 290 19.33 14.63 2.56
C ARG A 290 18.07 15.03 1.81
N TYR A 291 16.86 14.92 2.38
CA TYR A 291 15.60 15.04 1.63
C TYR A 291 14.79 16.30 1.98
N ASN A 292 14.22 16.95 0.94
CA ASN A 292 13.51 18.23 1.06
C ASN A 292 11.97 18.14 0.84
N GLY A 293 11.40 16.95 0.54
CA GLY A 293 10.12 16.86 -0.20
C GLY A 293 8.85 16.41 0.55
N LEU A 294 8.96 15.79 1.72
CA LEU A 294 7.82 15.48 2.61
C LEU A 294 7.98 16.32 3.86
N THR A 295 6.89 16.63 4.58
CA THR A 295 7.07 17.25 5.89
C THR A 295 7.93 16.30 6.73
N ALA A 296 8.92 16.83 7.45
CA ALA A 296 9.85 15.98 8.23
C ALA A 296 9.10 14.99 9.15
N ASP A 297 7.91 15.37 9.59
CA ASP A 297 7.04 14.58 10.46
C ASP A 297 6.41 13.36 9.74
N GLU A 298 6.03 13.48 8.46
CA GLU A 298 5.48 12.35 7.69
C GLU A 298 6.53 11.24 7.49
N TRP A 299 7.76 11.60 7.13
CA TRP A 299 8.85 10.61 7.01
C TRP A 299 9.17 9.95 8.34
N LYS A 300 9.22 10.74 9.42
CA LYS A 300 9.44 10.22 10.77
C LYS A 300 8.37 9.23 11.16
N LEU A 301 7.10 9.54 10.89
CA LEU A 301 6.00 8.64 11.17
C LEU A 301 6.14 7.34 10.40
N ILE A 302 6.40 7.39 9.09
CA ILE A 302 6.60 6.19 8.25
C ILE A 302 7.75 5.32 8.79
N GLN A 303 8.89 5.93 9.15
CA GLN A 303 10.03 5.20 9.70
C GLN A 303 9.72 4.63 11.09
N LEU A 304 9.00 5.36 11.94
CA LEU A 304 8.59 4.91 13.27
C LEU A 304 7.63 3.72 13.18
N GLU A 305 6.61 3.82 12.35
CA GLU A 305 5.67 2.72 12.12
C GLU A 305 6.38 1.47 11.58
N ALA A 306 7.33 1.65 10.65
CA ALA A 306 8.16 0.55 10.17
C ALA A 306 8.99 -0.05 11.31
N ALA A 307 9.65 0.79 12.12
CA ALA A 307 10.44 0.33 13.26
C ALA A 307 9.58 -0.49 14.24
N ILE A 308 8.40 0.00 14.60
CA ILE A 308 7.51 -0.74 15.51
C ILE A 308 7.10 -2.11 14.92
N ARG A 309 6.76 -2.16 13.62
CA ARG A 309 6.48 -3.45 12.95
C ARG A 309 7.66 -4.42 13.05
N TRP A 310 8.89 -3.93 12.91
CA TRP A 310 10.10 -4.74 13.05
C TRP A 310 10.38 -5.18 14.48
N GLU A 311 9.92 -4.46 15.49
CA GLU A 311 10.02 -4.89 16.90
C GLU A 311 8.95 -5.93 17.26
N VAL A 312 7.74 -5.80 16.72
CA VAL A 312 6.56 -6.56 17.16
C VAL A 312 6.36 -7.86 16.37
N TRP A 313 6.57 -7.86 15.05
CA TRP A 313 6.24 -9.02 14.22
C TRP A 313 7.19 -10.21 14.38
N PRO A 314 8.53 -10.06 14.43
CA PRO A 314 9.41 -11.22 14.42
C PRO A 314 9.14 -12.22 15.54
N GLU A 315 8.84 -11.75 16.75
CA GLU A 315 8.49 -12.65 17.85
C GLU A 315 7.23 -13.47 17.54
N GLN A 316 6.19 -12.85 16.99
CA GLN A 316 4.93 -13.52 16.65
C GLN A 316 5.09 -14.55 15.53
N LEU A 317 5.99 -14.28 14.58
CA LEU A 317 6.27 -15.18 13.47
C LEU A 317 6.88 -16.49 13.94
N THR A 318 7.51 -16.55 15.12
CA THR A 318 8.13 -17.79 15.67
C THR A 318 7.15 -18.95 15.87
N ALA A 319 5.86 -18.65 15.97
CA ALA A 319 4.82 -19.63 16.27
C ALA A 319 4.04 -20.13 15.04
N VAL A 320 4.38 -19.69 13.83
CA VAL A 320 3.59 -19.95 12.61
C VAL A 320 4.45 -20.17 11.36
N PRO A 321 4.03 -21.03 10.41
CA PRO A 321 4.71 -21.14 9.12
C PRO A 321 4.77 -19.81 8.38
N CYS A 322 5.93 -19.46 7.82
CA CYS A 322 6.13 -18.17 7.15
C CYS A 322 6.61 -18.30 5.70
N PHE A 323 5.94 -17.62 4.78
CA PHE A 323 6.31 -17.45 3.38
C PHE A 323 6.91 -16.06 3.17
N ILE A 324 8.23 -15.99 3.02
CA ILE A 324 8.98 -14.75 2.86
C ILE A 324 9.12 -14.45 1.37
N TRP A 325 8.45 -13.41 0.91
CA TRP A 325 8.48 -12.97 -0.49
C TRP A 325 9.67 -12.06 -0.71
N ALA A 326 10.70 -12.60 -1.34
CA ALA A 326 11.88 -11.85 -1.71
C ALA A 326 12.37 -12.24 -3.11
N GLY A 327 12.20 -11.34 -4.07
CA GLY A 327 12.71 -11.49 -5.42
C GLY A 327 14.18 -11.09 -5.56
N ASP A 328 14.62 -10.94 -6.80
CA ASP A 328 15.98 -10.55 -7.16
C ASP A 328 16.17 -9.01 -7.09
N SER A 329 15.73 -8.40 -5.99
CA SER A 329 15.90 -6.98 -5.70
C SER A 329 16.72 -6.78 -4.43
N ALA A 330 17.53 -5.71 -4.39
CA ALA A 330 18.32 -5.42 -3.19
C ALA A 330 17.43 -5.15 -1.97
N LYS A 331 16.32 -4.45 -2.16
CA LYS A 331 15.35 -4.10 -1.11
C LYS A 331 14.80 -5.34 -0.40
N GLU A 332 14.30 -6.29 -1.18
CA GLU A 332 13.66 -7.48 -0.61
C GLU A 332 14.70 -8.44 -0.01
N LEU A 333 15.86 -8.56 -0.65
CA LEU A 333 16.95 -9.39 -0.15
C LEU A 333 17.56 -8.87 1.15
N LEU A 334 17.60 -7.56 1.35
CA LEU A 334 17.96 -6.93 2.63
C LEU A 334 16.90 -7.22 3.69
N GLY A 335 15.61 -7.10 3.33
CA GLY A 335 14.50 -7.43 4.21
C GLY A 335 14.55 -8.89 4.68
N LEU A 336 14.77 -9.83 3.77
CA LEU A 336 14.93 -11.25 4.08
C LEU A 336 16.03 -11.49 5.11
N ARG A 337 17.20 -10.86 4.91
CA ARG A 337 18.37 -11.00 5.81
C ARG A 337 18.10 -10.42 7.19
N ARG A 338 17.51 -9.23 7.25
CA ARG A 338 17.10 -8.62 8.52
C ARG A 338 16.08 -9.50 9.25
N LEU A 339 15.08 -10.04 8.55
CA LEU A 339 14.10 -10.92 9.17
C LEU A 339 14.74 -12.19 9.75
N LEU A 340 15.65 -12.81 8.99
CA LEU A 340 16.38 -14.01 9.45
C LEU A 340 17.38 -13.74 10.57
N SER A 341 17.77 -12.48 10.80
CA SER A 341 18.52 -12.11 12.01
C SER A 341 17.65 -12.07 13.27
N HIS A 342 16.33 -11.89 13.14
CA HIS A 342 15.38 -11.88 14.24
C HIS A 342 14.69 -13.24 14.46
N LEU A 343 14.76 -14.15 13.48
CA LEU A 343 14.12 -15.47 13.52
C LEU A 343 15.13 -16.62 13.55
N PRO A 344 15.87 -16.82 14.65
CA PRO A 344 16.91 -17.83 14.66
C PRO A 344 16.37 -19.27 14.72
N GLY A 345 16.66 -20.07 13.68
CA GLY A 345 16.38 -21.50 13.68
C GLY A 345 14.90 -21.85 13.54
N HIS A 346 14.13 -20.99 12.88
CA HIS A 346 12.70 -21.21 12.69
C HIS A 346 12.45 -22.45 11.79
N PRO A 347 11.59 -23.40 12.21
CA PRO A 347 11.47 -24.69 11.54
C PRO A 347 10.74 -24.62 10.18
N GLU A 348 9.82 -23.68 10.03
CA GLU A 348 8.90 -23.60 8.88
C GLU A 348 9.00 -22.25 8.15
N LEU A 349 10.20 -21.94 7.64
CA LEU A 349 10.43 -20.77 6.77
C LEU A 349 10.54 -21.20 5.31
N TYR A 350 9.82 -20.47 4.45
CA TYR A 350 9.79 -20.69 3.02
C TYR A 350 10.16 -19.39 2.30
N HIS A 351 11.15 -19.43 1.42
CA HIS A 351 11.52 -18.34 0.54
C HIS A 351 10.77 -18.46 -0.78
N VAL A 352 10.08 -17.39 -1.16
CA VAL A 352 9.34 -17.27 -2.43
C VAL A 352 10.03 -16.23 -3.31
N ASN A 353 10.77 -16.69 -4.32
CA ASN A 353 11.42 -15.82 -5.32
C ASN A 353 10.60 -15.79 -6.61
N ALA A 354 9.53 -15.00 -6.59
CA ALA A 354 8.60 -14.88 -7.71
C ALA A 354 9.25 -14.32 -8.98
N THR A 355 10.19 -13.38 -8.86
CA THR A 355 10.86 -12.77 -10.01
C THR A 355 11.67 -13.80 -10.79
N LYS A 356 12.44 -14.63 -10.09
CA LYS A 356 13.25 -15.69 -10.70
C LYS A 356 12.39 -16.75 -11.37
N VAL A 357 11.35 -17.21 -10.68
CA VAL A 357 10.45 -18.27 -11.18
C VAL A 357 9.72 -17.83 -12.45
N LEU A 358 9.21 -16.60 -12.48
CA LEU A 358 8.53 -16.07 -13.66
C LEU A 358 9.51 -15.78 -14.81
N HIS A 359 10.71 -15.27 -14.51
CA HIS A 359 11.73 -15.03 -15.53
C HIS A 359 12.20 -16.34 -16.20
N GLN A 360 12.34 -17.43 -15.44
CA GLN A 360 12.68 -18.75 -15.99
C GLN A 360 11.61 -19.29 -16.96
N ARG A 361 10.33 -18.93 -16.74
CA ARG A 361 9.22 -19.33 -17.62
C ARG A 361 9.10 -18.43 -18.85
N ASN A 362 9.35 -17.14 -18.69
CA ASN A 362 9.32 -16.18 -19.79
C ASN A 362 10.53 -15.23 -19.68
N PRO A 363 11.66 -15.58 -20.33
CA PRO A 363 12.87 -14.76 -20.29
C PRO A 363 12.71 -13.35 -20.88
N ASP A 364 11.70 -13.13 -21.73
CA ASP A 364 11.43 -11.82 -22.33
C ASP A 364 10.86 -10.82 -21.32
N ILE A 365 10.32 -11.29 -20.21
CA ILE A 365 9.80 -10.45 -19.13
C ILE A 365 10.77 -10.49 -17.96
N ARG A 366 11.17 -9.29 -17.52
CA ARG A 366 12.01 -9.12 -16.34
C ARG A 366 11.32 -8.16 -15.37
N TYR A 367 10.98 -8.69 -14.19
CA TYR A 367 10.45 -7.92 -13.08
C TYR A 367 11.61 -7.42 -12.22
N LYS A 368 11.56 -6.16 -11.77
CA LYS A 368 12.59 -5.58 -10.90
C LYS A 368 12.47 -6.07 -9.45
N ASN A 369 11.23 -6.24 -8.99
CA ASN A 369 10.89 -6.68 -7.64
C ASN A 369 9.50 -7.36 -7.66
N THR A 370 9.11 -7.99 -6.57
CA THR A 370 7.81 -8.69 -6.46
C THR A 370 6.63 -7.73 -6.61
N GLY A 371 6.79 -6.46 -6.22
CA GLY A 371 5.75 -5.44 -6.26
C GLY A 371 5.29 -5.05 -7.67
N GLU A 372 6.05 -5.38 -8.72
CA GLU A 372 5.67 -5.21 -10.13
C GLU A 372 4.83 -6.38 -10.69
N ILE A 373 4.75 -7.49 -9.96
CA ILE A 373 4.08 -8.70 -10.41
C ILE A 373 2.57 -8.59 -10.11
N THR A 374 1.75 -8.92 -11.11
CA THR A 374 0.29 -8.87 -10.95
C THR A 374 -0.21 -9.94 -9.96
N PRO A 375 -1.35 -9.72 -9.28
CA PRO A 375 -1.91 -10.70 -8.36
C PRO A 375 -2.15 -12.09 -8.98
N CYS A 376 -2.53 -12.14 -10.26
CA CYS A 376 -2.76 -13.40 -10.97
C CYS A 376 -1.45 -14.19 -11.18
N GLU A 377 -0.36 -13.51 -11.51
CA GLU A 377 0.95 -14.16 -11.66
C GLU A 377 1.52 -14.61 -10.31
N LEU A 378 1.37 -13.82 -9.24
CA LEU A 378 1.77 -14.23 -7.88
C LEU A 378 1.04 -15.48 -7.42
N GLN A 379 -0.26 -15.58 -7.72
CA GLN A 379 -1.04 -16.78 -7.40
C GLN A 379 -0.49 -18.01 -8.13
N LYS A 380 -0.13 -17.88 -9.41
CA LYS A 380 0.50 -18.98 -10.16
C LYS A 380 1.80 -19.43 -9.51
N VAL A 381 2.63 -18.52 -9.02
CA VAL A 381 3.92 -18.87 -8.36
C VAL A 381 3.69 -19.80 -7.17
N LEU A 382 2.64 -19.60 -6.38
CA LEU A 382 2.30 -20.47 -5.24
C LEU A 382 1.91 -21.90 -5.66
N ASP A 383 1.40 -22.08 -6.89
CA ASP A 383 0.99 -23.38 -7.40
C ASP A 383 2.17 -24.12 -8.09
N LEU A 384 3.35 -23.51 -8.20
CA LEU A 384 4.51 -24.09 -8.88
C LEU A 384 5.41 -24.89 -7.92
N PRO A 385 5.94 -26.06 -8.36
CA PRO A 385 6.83 -26.88 -7.54
C PRO A 385 8.10 -26.15 -7.09
N ASP A 386 8.67 -25.33 -7.97
CA ASP A 386 9.88 -24.55 -7.71
C ASP A 386 9.56 -23.13 -7.17
N GLY A 387 8.27 -22.81 -6.98
CA GLY A 387 7.82 -21.50 -6.54
C GLY A 387 8.13 -21.20 -5.08
N ILE A 388 8.25 -22.25 -4.26
CA ILE A 388 8.38 -22.16 -2.81
C ILE A 388 9.56 -23.04 -2.38
N MET A 389 10.59 -22.42 -1.81
CA MET A 389 11.77 -23.13 -1.30
C MET A 389 11.79 -23.09 0.22
N ARG A 390 11.78 -24.25 0.88
CA ARG A 390 12.01 -24.30 2.34
C ARG A 390 13.47 -23.93 2.65
N LEU A 391 13.67 -22.99 3.57
CA LEU A 391 15.00 -22.57 3.99
C LEU A 391 15.60 -23.57 4.98
N SER A 392 16.75 -24.15 4.64
CA SER A 392 17.53 -24.99 5.55
C SER A 392 18.12 -24.15 6.71
N VAL A 393 18.54 -24.81 7.78
CA VAL A 393 19.19 -24.12 8.91
C VAL A 393 20.47 -23.43 8.43
N GLU A 394 21.20 -24.06 7.50
CA GLU A 394 22.39 -23.52 6.88
C GLU A 394 22.10 -22.29 6.01
N ASP A 395 21.00 -22.30 5.23
CA ASP A 395 20.58 -21.13 4.45
C ASP A 395 20.19 -19.96 5.37
N GLN A 396 19.45 -20.24 6.45
CA GLN A 396 19.05 -19.23 7.43
C GLN A 396 20.27 -18.57 8.08
N GLU A 397 21.24 -19.38 8.51
CA GLU A 397 22.47 -18.89 9.12
C GLU A 397 23.33 -18.09 8.12
N ARG A 398 23.41 -18.54 6.86
CA ARG A 398 24.12 -17.80 5.80
C ARG A 398 23.54 -16.40 5.61
N TYR A 399 22.21 -16.27 5.50
CA TYR A 399 21.57 -14.95 5.37
C TYR A 399 21.75 -14.09 6.61
N ARG A 400 21.72 -14.68 7.81
CA ARG A 400 21.97 -13.96 9.06
C ARG A 400 23.40 -13.40 9.12
N GLN A 401 24.39 -14.22 8.80
CA GLN A 401 25.78 -13.76 8.77
C GLN A 401 25.98 -12.64 7.75
N ASP A 402 25.30 -12.73 6.60
CA ASP A 402 25.32 -11.69 5.58
C ASP A 402 24.68 -10.37 6.07
N TRP A 403 23.63 -10.43 6.90
CA TRP A 403 23.07 -9.25 7.58
C TRP A 403 24.12 -8.57 8.46
N PHE A 404 24.78 -9.32 9.34
CA PHE A 404 25.78 -8.76 10.26
C PHE A 404 27.02 -8.23 9.52
N ARG A 405 27.42 -8.84 8.40
CA ARG A 405 28.44 -8.30 7.51
C ARG A 405 28.04 -6.91 7.00
N LEU A 406 26.84 -6.78 6.43
CA LEU A 406 26.33 -5.52 5.88
C LEU A 406 26.13 -4.43 6.95
N LEU A 407 25.77 -4.82 8.17
CA LEU A 407 25.68 -3.94 9.32
C LEU A 407 27.08 -3.41 9.70
N GLY A 408 28.08 -4.30 9.77
CA GLY A 408 29.47 -3.94 10.10
C GLY A 408 30.20 -3.08 9.06
N GLU A 409 29.74 -3.07 7.80
CA GLU A 409 30.29 -2.23 6.72
C GLU A 409 29.99 -0.73 6.92
N ASN A 410 29.03 -0.36 7.78
CA ASN A 410 28.69 1.03 8.11
C ASN A 410 28.45 1.99 6.92
N GLY A 411 28.04 1.45 5.76
CA GLY A 411 27.69 2.28 4.60
C GLY A 411 26.28 2.85 4.64
N THR A 412 25.94 3.58 3.58
CA THR A 412 24.62 4.25 3.43
C THR A 412 23.92 3.91 2.12
N LEU A 413 24.55 3.15 1.22
CA LEU A 413 23.93 2.67 -0.02
C LEU A 413 24.29 1.21 -0.26
N ARG A 414 23.27 0.37 -0.46
CA ARG A 414 23.42 -1.05 -0.81
C ARG A 414 22.72 -1.35 -2.12
N ILE A 415 23.39 -2.13 -2.96
CA ILE A 415 22.89 -2.54 -4.28
C ILE A 415 23.05 -4.05 -4.46
N LEU A 416 22.29 -4.60 -5.40
CA LEU A 416 22.44 -5.98 -5.84
C LEU A 416 23.31 -5.98 -7.10
N GLN A 417 24.50 -6.57 -7.01
CA GLN A 417 25.41 -6.72 -8.14
C GLN A 417 25.78 -8.20 -8.29
N ASN A 418 25.55 -8.76 -9.48
CA ASN A 418 25.81 -10.18 -9.78
C ASN A 418 25.17 -11.17 -8.80
N GLY A 419 24.01 -10.83 -8.23
CA GLY A 419 23.31 -11.65 -7.23
C GLY A 419 23.80 -11.48 -5.79
N GLU A 420 24.79 -10.62 -5.55
CA GLU A 420 25.33 -10.34 -4.22
C GLU A 420 24.98 -8.93 -3.75
N LEU A 421 24.67 -8.79 -2.46
CA LEU A 421 24.46 -7.49 -1.84
C LEU A 421 25.81 -6.89 -1.46
N ILE A 422 26.09 -5.71 -2.00
CA ILE A 422 27.31 -4.96 -1.72
C ILE A 422 26.97 -3.55 -1.24
N THR A 423 27.80 -3.05 -0.32
CA THR A 423 27.77 -1.65 0.09
C THR A 423 28.63 -0.83 -0.87
N VAL A 424 28.08 0.29 -1.35
CA VAL A 424 28.74 1.22 -2.28
C VAL A 424 28.66 2.66 -1.75
N PRO A 425 29.53 3.58 -2.22
CA PRO A 425 29.43 5.00 -1.87
C PRO A 425 28.13 5.63 -2.36
N GLU A 426 27.64 6.68 -1.70
CA GLU A 426 26.43 7.42 -2.13
C GLU A 426 26.56 7.99 -3.56
N SER A 427 27.80 8.29 -3.98
CA SER A 427 28.15 8.77 -5.31
C SER A 427 28.12 7.71 -6.42
N TYR A 428 27.80 6.46 -6.10
CA TYR A 428 27.81 5.34 -7.05
C TYR A 428 27.01 5.62 -8.33
N TYR A 429 25.88 6.32 -8.20
CA TYR A 429 25.01 6.65 -9.33
C TYR A 429 25.31 7.99 -10.02
N ASP A 430 26.27 8.77 -9.53
CA ASP A 430 26.54 10.12 -10.04
C ASP A 430 26.94 10.11 -11.52
N GLU A 431 27.76 9.15 -11.95
CA GLU A 431 28.12 9.00 -13.36
C GLU A 431 26.88 8.73 -14.23
N LYS A 432 25.95 7.89 -13.76
CA LYS A 432 24.71 7.60 -14.47
C LYS A 432 23.79 8.83 -14.52
N ILE A 433 23.76 9.63 -13.46
CA ILE A 433 23.02 10.89 -13.41
C ILE A 433 23.58 11.86 -14.46
N LEU A 434 24.90 12.07 -14.50
CA LEU A 434 25.52 12.98 -15.46
C LEU A 434 25.33 12.51 -16.91
N LYS A 435 25.40 11.20 -17.17
CA LYS A 435 25.03 10.60 -18.47
C LYS A 435 23.56 10.85 -18.83
N ALA A 436 22.65 10.80 -17.86
CA ALA A 436 21.24 11.11 -18.08
C ALA A 436 21.02 12.59 -18.39
N VAL A 437 21.66 13.51 -17.66
CA VAL A 437 21.66 14.96 -17.95
C VAL A 437 22.13 15.21 -19.39
N TYR A 438 23.20 14.55 -19.80
CA TYR A 438 23.72 14.64 -21.17
C TYR A 438 22.71 14.12 -22.21
N ARG A 439 22.08 12.96 -21.96
CA ARG A 439 21.07 12.36 -22.85
C ARG A 439 19.81 13.19 -23.02
N VAL A 440 19.39 13.91 -21.98
CA VAL A 440 18.23 14.81 -22.06
C VAL A 440 18.59 16.19 -22.64
N GLU A 441 19.83 16.37 -23.09
CA GLU A 441 20.35 17.59 -23.70
C GLU A 441 20.33 18.81 -22.75
N ALA A 442 20.55 18.56 -21.46
CA ALA A 442 20.67 19.60 -20.44
C ALA A 442 22.12 20.12 -20.36
N ARG A 443 22.55 20.93 -21.32
CA ARG A 443 23.94 21.38 -21.52
C ARG A 443 23.98 22.65 -22.38
N PHE A 444 25.12 23.34 -22.44
CA PHE A 444 25.29 24.53 -23.28
C PHE A 444 24.27 25.64 -22.97
N GLY A 445 23.99 25.86 -21.68
CA GLY A 445 22.95 26.79 -21.22
C GLY A 445 21.51 26.30 -21.41
N HIS A 446 21.28 25.10 -21.94
CA HIS A 446 19.94 24.52 -22.03
C HIS A 446 19.57 23.77 -20.75
N PHE A 447 18.53 24.25 -20.07
CA PHE A 447 18.03 23.64 -18.83
C PHE A 447 16.93 22.62 -19.10
N ARG A 448 16.95 21.50 -18.36
CA ARG A 448 15.86 20.52 -18.31
C ARG A 448 15.39 20.29 -16.89
N LYS A 449 14.09 20.04 -16.72
CA LYS A 449 13.50 19.75 -15.40
C LYS A 449 14.22 18.58 -14.72
N SER A 450 14.53 18.74 -13.44
CA SER A 450 15.21 17.70 -12.66
C SER A 450 14.41 16.38 -12.66
N SER A 451 13.09 16.45 -12.56
CA SER A 451 12.20 15.28 -12.70
C SER A 451 12.40 14.49 -14.01
N ARG A 452 12.78 15.15 -15.11
CA ARG A 452 13.07 14.48 -16.39
C ARG A 452 14.40 13.74 -16.35
N VAL A 453 15.42 14.34 -15.70
CA VAL A 453 16.73 13.70 -15.47
C VAL A 453 16.55 12.48 -14.57
N VAL A 454 15.88 12.63 -13.42
CA VAL A 454 15.60 11.54 -12.48
C VAL A 454 14.84 10.41 -13.17
N GLY A 455 13.82 10.73 -13.98
CA GLY A 455 13.08 9.74 -14.75
C GLY A 455 13.93 8.98 -15.79
N GLU A 456 14.88 9.65 -16.44
CA GLU A 456 15.83 9.01 -17.37
C GLU A 456 16.77 8.04 -16.64
N VAL A 457 17.24 8.41 -15.43
CA VAL A 457 18.10 7.57 -14.58
C VAL A 457 17.35 6.31 -14.12
N ILE A 458 16.13 6.45 -13.61
CA ILE A 458 15.32 5.31 -13.15
C ILE A 458 14.85 4.44 -14.34
N GLY A 459 14.58 5.09 -15.48
CA GLY A 459 14.13 4.45 -16.71
C GLY A 459 15.16 3.52 -17.33
N SER A 460 16.46 3.69 -17.05
CA SER A 460 17.52 2.83 -17.61
C SER A 460 17.60 1.43 -16.98
N ALA A 461 16.47 0.88 -16.52
CA ALA A 461 16.21 -0.45 -15.98
C ALA A 461 17.01 -0.93 -14.75
N GLU A 462 18.19 -0.36 -14.46
CA GLU A 462 19.14 -0.89 -13.46
C GLU A 462 19.12 -0.22 -12.08
N ILE A 463 18.21 0.73 -11.82
CA ILE A 463 18.22 1.53 -10.59
C ILE A 463 16.90 1.37 -9.84
N ASP A 464 17.00 0.90 -8.60
CA ASP A 464 15.85 0.59 -7.71
C ASP A 464 15.83 1.44 -6.43
N THR A 465 16.82 2.33 -6.22
CA THR A 465 16.96 3.16 -5.00
C THR A 465 15.85 4.19 -4.77
N GLY A 466 14.98 4.39 -5.77
CA GLY A 466 13.89 5.36 -5.73
C GLY A 466 14.29 6.74 -6.25
N ASP A 467 13.27 7.50 -6.64
CA ASP A 467 13.41 8.85 -7.20
C ASP A 467 14.02 9.85 -6.23
N SER A 468 13.63 9.77 -4.97
CA SER A 468 14.07 10.68 -3.92
C SER A 468 15.57 10.61 -3.73
N PHE A 469 16.17 9.41 -3.72
CA PHE A 469 17.62 9.24 -3.55
C PHE A 469 18.39 9.84 -4.74
N ILE A 470 17.93 9.59 -5.97
CA ILE A 470 18.55 10.14 -7.18
C ILE A 470 18.42 11.67 -7.22
N GLU A 471 17.27 12.21 -6.83
CA GLU A 471 17.04 13.65 -6.69
C GLU A 471 18.00 14.29 -5.69
N TYR A 472 18.20 13.66 -4.53
CA TYR A 472 19.20 14.08 -3.55
C TYR A 472 20.60 14.15 -4.17
N ARG A 473 21.00 13.13 -4.94
CA ARG A 473 22.30 13.14 -5.64
C ARG A 473 22.38 14.23 -6.71
N VAL A 474 21.30 14.53 -7.43
CA VAL A 474 21.26 15.69 -8.35
C VAL A 474 21.53 16.99 -7.61
N ARG A 475 20.88 17.24 -6.46
CA ARG A 475 21.16 18.42 -5.62
C ARG A 475 22.59 18.44 -5.11
N HIS A 476 23.15 17.29 -4.75
CA HIS A 476 24.53 17.20 -4.34
C HIS A 476 25.50 17.57 -5.48
N LEU A 477 25.25 17.10 -6.71
CA LEU A 477 26.03 17.46 -7.89
C LEU A 477 25.92 18.96 -8.25
N ILE A 478 24.80 19.60 -7.92
CA ILE A 478 24.67 21.07 -7.99
C ILE A 478 25.62 21.72 -6.98
N ASN A 479 25.60 21.26 -5.73
CA ASN A 479 26.45 21.81 -4.67
C ASN A 479 27.96 21.60 -4.94
N GLU A 480 28.32 20.49 -5.57
CA GLU A 480 29.70 20.21 -6.02
C GLU A 480 30.10 21.01 -7.28
N GLY A 481 29.17 21.75 -7.89
CA GLY A 481 29.43 22.54 -9.09
C GLY A 481 29.59 21.69 -10.35
N ALA A 482 29.07 20.46 -10.38
CA ALA A 482 28.98 19.67 -11.60
C ALA A 482 27.76 20.06 -12.46
N LEU A 483 26.72 20.60 -11.81
CA LEU A 483 25.48 21.06 -12.44
C LEU A 483 25.17 22.51 -12.03
N VAL A 484 24.66 23.30 -12.96
CA VAL A 484 23.96 24.56 -12.67
C VAL A 484 22.46 24.31 -12.60
N TYR A 485 21.72 25.19 -11.91
CA TYR A 485 20.27 25.07 -11.77
C TYR A 485 19.54 26.41 -11.89
N GLU A 486 18.25 26.32 -12.23
CA GLU A 486 17.29 27.42 -12.18
C GLU A 486 16.00 26.96 -11.47
N GLY A 487 15.37 27.86 -10.72
CA GLY A 487 14.14 27.59 -9.96
C GLY A 487 14.40 27.30 -8.48
N SER A 488 13.46 26.61 -7.82
CA SER A 488 13.57 26.27 -6.39
C SER A 488 13.93 24.80 -6.18
N LEU A 489 14.89 24.54 -5.28
CA LEU A 489 15.36 23.20 -4.89
C LEU A 489 14.46 22.47 -3.87
N ASP A 490 13.27 23.01 -3.58
CA ASP A 490 12.33 22.39 -2.62
C ASP A 490 11.77 21.05 -3.13
N ALA A 491 11.64 20.89 -4.46
CA ALA A 491 11.15 19.65 -5.07
C ALA A 491 11.69 19.47 -6.50
N MET A 492 11.88 18.22 -6.94
CA MET A 492 12.40 17.89 -8.28
C MET A 492 11.65 18.51 -9.47
N ARG A 493 10.38 18.90 -9.28
CA ARG A 493 9.54 19.51 -10.32
C ARG A 493 9.76 21.04 -10.41
N ASN A 494 10.31 21.63 -9.36
CA ASN A 494 10.40 23.08 -9.16
C ASN A 494 11.70 23.67 -9.70
N TYR A 495 12.71 22.85 -9.97
CA TYR A 495 13.96 23.28 -10.58
C TYR A 495 14.31 22.51 -11.86
N SER A 496 15.16 23.15 -12.66
CA SER A 496 15.78 22.60 -13.85
C SER A 496 17.30 22.62 -13.68
N VAL A 497 18.00 21.70 -14.34
CA VAL A 497 19.46 21.57 -14.29
C VAL A 497 20.08 21.63 -15.69
N SER A 498 21.35 21.99 -15.74
CA SER A 498 22.23 21.89 -16.92
C SER A 498 23.64 21.52 -16.48
N LEU A 499 24.41 20.85 -17.34
CA LEU A 499 25.85 20.70 -17.16
C LEU A 499 26.52 22.08 -17.16
N VAL A 500 27.56 22.22 -16.32
CA VAL A 500 28.42 23.42 -16.30
C VAL A 500 29.25 23.48 -17.57
N ASP A 501 29.19 24.60 -18.29
CA ASP A 501 30.05 24.86 -19.45
C ASP A 501 31.45 25.30 -19.02
N SER A 502 32.46 24.87 -19.76
CA SER A 502 33.89 25.19 -19.56
C SER A 502 34.23 26.67 -19.78
N GLY A 503 33.24 27.54 -20.01
CA GLY A 503 33.42 28.95 -20.36
C GLY A 503 32.90 29.97 -19.33
N HIS A 504 32.33 29.54 -18.19
CA HIS A 504 31.92 30.46 -17.13
C HIS A 504 33.01 30.54 -16.07
N SER A 505 33.85 31.57 -16.20
CA SER A 505 34.84 31.95 -15.21
C SER A 505 34.17 32.66 -14.03
N ASP A 506 33.90 31.92 -12.96
CA ASP A 506 33.85 32.51 -11.62
C ASP A 506 35.09 32.07 -10.85
N GLN A 507 35.73 33.02 -10.17
CA GLN A 507 37.09 32.94 -9.59
C GLN A 507 37.25 31.97 -8.39
N GLN A 508 36.37 31.00 -8.24
CA GLN A 508 36.54 29.89 -7.31
C GLN A 508 36.46 28.55 -8.05
N SER A 509 37.62 28.12 -8.58
CA SER A 509 38.17 26.76 -8.41
C SER A 509 38.85 26.20 -9.67
N GLU A 510 40.18 26.31 -9.69
CA GLU A 510 41.05 25.50 -10.57
C GLU A 510 40.91 23.98 -10.32
N SER A 511 40.42 23.59 -9.13
CA SER A 511 40.10 22.20 -8.77
C SER A 511 38.83 21.69 -9.48
N HIS A 512 37.79 22.52 -9.58
CA HIS A 512 36.49 22.15 -10.15
C HIS A 512 36.54 22.07 -11.69
N HIS A 513 37.34 22.90 -12.35
CA HIS A 513 37.58 22.78 -13.79
C HIS A 513 38.28 21.47 -14.19
N ARG A 514 39.20 20.96 -13.35
CA ARG A 514 39.83 19.65 -13.56
C ARG A 514 38.83 18.50 -13.48
N LEU A 515 37.95 18.49 -12.47
CA LEU A 515 36.98 17.41 -12.27
C LEU A 515 35.95 17.35 -13.38
N ALA A 516 35.41 18.49 -13.82
CA ALA A 516 34.51 18.56 -14.97
C ALA A 516 35.18 18.10 -16.29
N GLY A 517 36.44 18.46 -16.50
CA GLY A 517 37.26 17.98 -17.62
C GLY A 517 37.48 16.46 -17.58
N ILE A 518 37.82 15.91 -16.41
CA ILE A 518 38.03 14.48 -16.17
C ILE A 518 36.72 13.69 -16.40
N VAL A 519 35.57 14.18 -15.93
CA VAL A 519 34.28 13.52 -16.14
C VAL A 519 33.87 13.53 -17.62
N LYS A 520 34.09 14.65 -18.33
CA LYS A 520 33.86 14.74 -19.78
C LYS A 520 34.74 13.76 -20.55
N LEU A 521 36.03 13.67 -20.21
CA LEU A 521 36.97 12.69 -20.78
C LEU A 521 36.57 11.25 -20.47
N ARG A 522 36.18 10.96 -19.23
CA ARG A 522 35.77 9.61 -18.81
C ARG A 522 34.47 9.16 -19.46
N THR A 523 33.54 10.09 -19.71
CA THR A 523 32.29 9.84 -20.41
C THR A 523 32.55 9.58 -21.90
N LEU A 524 33.36 10.42 -22.56
CA LEU A 524 33.76 10.22 -23.95
C LEU A 524 34.55 8.91 -24.15
N LEU A 525 35.46 8.58 -23.23
CA LEU A 525 36.19 7.30 -23.24
C LEU A 525 35.26 6.11 -22.99
N GLY A 526 34.24 6.25 -22.14
CA GLY A 526 33.21 5.25 -21.89
C GLY A 526 32.31 5.02 -23.11
N GLU A 527 31.90 6.09 -23.81
CA GLU A 527 31.17 6.01 -25.08
C GLU A 527 32.03 5.33 -26.16
N LEU A 528 33.33 5.64 -26.23
CA LEU A 528 34.28 4.98 -27.13
C LEU A 528 34.50 3.50 -26.76
N ALA A 529 34.45 3.16 -25.48
CA ALA A 529 34.54 1.77 -24.99
C ALA A 529 33.26 0.98 -25.31
N GLU A 530 32.07 1.57 -25.17
CA GLU A 530 30.80 0.96 -25.57
C GLU A 530 30.70 0.76 -27.08
N ILE A 531 31.19 1.71 -27.88
CA ILE A 531 31.32 1.56 -29.34
C ILE A 531 32.27 0.38 -29.65
N ASN A 532 33.44 0.31 -29.01
CA ASN A 532 34.38 -0.81 -29.18
C ASN A 532 33.83 -2.17 -28.69
N LEU A 533 33.01 -2.20 -27.63
CA LEU A 533 32.34 -3.41 -27.13
C LEU A 533 31.25 -3.88 -28.10
N ARG A 534 30.49 -2.96 -28.71
CA ARG A 534 29.53 -3.27 -29.78
C ARG A 534 30.23 -3.75 -31.05
N GLU A 535 31.38 -3.17 -31.41
CA GLU A 535 32.21 -3.66 -32.52
C GLU A 535 32.78 -5.06 -32.23
N ARG A 536 33.24 -5.35 -31.01
CA ARG A 536 33.66 -6.70 -30.61
C ARG A 536 32.50 -7.70 -30.67
N SER A 537 31.30 -7.30 -30.26
CA SER A 537 30.09 -8.14 -30.36
C SER A 537 29.73 -8.45 -31.83
N ILE A 538 29.87 -7.48 -32.74
CA ILE A 538 29.69 -7.69 -34.18
C ILE A 538 30.79 -8.59 -34.75
N ILE A 539 32.05 -8.42 -34.32
CA ILE A 539 33.18 -9.28 -34.72
C ILE A 539 33.02 -10.71 -34.16
N GLU A 540 32.49 -10.90 -32.95
CA GLU A 540 32.17 -12.22 -32.41
C GLU A 540 30.99 -12.87 -33.13
N GLN A 541 29.96 -12.10 -33.49
CA GLN A 541 28.88 -12.56 -34.36
C GLN A 541 29.41 -12.97 -35.75
N LEU A 542 30.38 -12.23 -36.32
CA LEU A 542 31.07 -12.59 -37.57
C LEU A 542 31.96 -13.83 -37.42
N LYS A 543 32.58 -14.06 -36.25
CA LYS A 543 33.37 -15.27 -35.95
C LYS A 543 32.52 -16.52 -35.77
N GLY A 544 31.24 -16.37 -35.40
CA GLY A 544 30.26 -17.46 -35.30
C GLY A 544 29.73 -17.95 -36.65
N ILE A 545 30.07 -17.27 -37.75
CA ILE A 545 29.69 -17.68 -39.11
C ILE A 545 30.66 -18.76 -39.58
N ASN A 546 30.13 -19.95 -39.89
CA ASN A 546 30.91 -21.04 -40.48
C ASN A 546 31.23 -20.71 -41.95
N TRP A 547 32.43 -20.22 -42.19
CA TRP A 547 32.94 -19.78 -43.49
C TRP A 547 33.08 -20.89 -44.54
N ARG A 548 32.81 -22.16 -44.19
CA ARG A 548 32.75 -23.30 -45.13
C ARG A 548 31.41 -23.47 -45.84
N ASP A 549 30.36 -22.82 -45.37
CA ASP A 549 29.02 -22.89 -45.98
C ASP A 549 28.77 -21.77 -47.02
N LEU A 550 29.79 -20.93 -47.28
CA LEU A 550 29.79 -19.90 -48.32
C LEU A 550 30.36 -20.47 -49.63
N ASP A 551 29.46 -20.85 -50.54
CA ASP A 551 29.77 -21.26 -51.91
C ASP A 551 30.38 -20.07 -52.70
N LEU A 552 31.70 -19.97 -52.70
CA LEU A 552 32.51 -18.95 -53.40
C LEU A 552 32.80 -19.33 -54.87
N GLY A 553 31.85 -19.95 -55.55
CA GLY A 553 31.73 -20.00 -57.02
C GLY A 553 33.01 -20.23 -57.83
N LEU A 554 33.40 -21.50 -58.03
CA LEU A 554 34.14 -21.99 -59.20
C LEU A 554 33.64 -23.42 -59.56
N PRO A 555 33.67 -23.84 -60.83
CA PRO A 555 32.48 -24.19 -61.61
C PRO A 555 32.05 -25.66 -61.54
N ASN A 556 30.77 -25.89 -61.20
CA ASN A 556 29.82 -26.79 -61.87
C ASN A 556 28.66 -27.10 -60.92
N MET A 557 27.44 -26.67 -61.25
CA MET A 557 26.15 -27.39 -61.12
C MET A 557 24.98 -26.40 -61.31
N PRO A 558 23.77 -26.90 -61.65
CA PRO A 558 22.81 -26.23 -62.52
C PRO A 558 21.73 -25.48 -61.73
N ALA A 559 20.97 -24.69 -62.50
CA ALA A 559 19.85 -23.87 -62.09
C ALA A 559 18.86 -24.58 -61.16
N ASP A 560 18.62 -23.97 -59.99
CA ASP A 560 17.33 -23.38 -59.60
C ASP A 560 17.35 -23.12 -58.08
N TYR A 561 17.75 -21.92 -57.63
CA TYR A 561 17.46 -21.38 -56.29
C TYR A 561 17.85 -19.90 -56.25
N ALA A 562 16.91 -19.04 -56.64
CA ALA A 562 16.98 -17.61 -56.40
C ALA A 562 15.74 -17.20 -55.61
N ASP A 563 15.90 -16.84 -54.33
CA ASP A 563 15.36 -15.57 -53.86
C ASP A 563 15.91 -15.14 -52.48
N LYS A 564 16.53 -13.95 -52.49
CA LYS A 564 16.79 -13.00 -51.37
C LYS A 564 17.61 -13.49 -50.17
N GLY A 565 18.89 -13.11 -50.11
CA GLY A 565 19.71 -13.31 -48.90
C GLY A 565 20.92 -12.39 -48.72
N MET A 566 21.80 -12.25 -49.72
CA MET A 566 23.14 -11.66 -49.47
C MET A 566 23.31 -10.16 -49.79
N PRO A 567 22.77 -9.62 -50.91
CA PRO A 567 22.98 -8.20 -51.23
C PRO A 567 22.34 -7.24 -50.22
N ALA A 568 21.19 -7.61 -49.66
CA ALA A 568 20.49 -6.81 -48.65
C ALA A 568 21.21 -6.80 -47.29
N LEU A 569 21.80 -7.92 -46.88
CA LEU A 569 22.52 -8.05 -45.61
C LEU A 569 23.84 -7.26 -45.64
N LEU A 570 24.57 -7.33 -46.76
CA LEU A 570 25.79 -6.55 -46.99
C LEU A 570 25.50 -5.04 -47.06
N GLN A 571 24.40 -4.64 -47.72
CA GLN A 571 24.01 -3.24 -47.77
C GLN A 571 23.57 -2.71 -46.41
N GLN A 572 22.90 -3.53 -45.59
CA GLN A 572 22.50 -3.20 -44.23
C GLN A 572 23.72 -3.11 -43.28
N LEU A 573 24.72 -3.98 -43.44
CA LEU A 573 26.01 -3.91 -42.73
C LEU A 573 26.82 -2.66 -43.11
N ILE A 574 26.89 -2.31 -44.40
CA ILE A 574 27.58 -1.09 -44.87
C ILE A 574 26.85 0.18 -44.39
N LEU A 575 25.51 0.19 -44.42
CA LEU A 575 24.69 1.31 -43.94
C LEU A 575 24.73 1.45 -42.40
N THR A 576 24.98 0.37 -41.66
CA THR A 576 25.21 0.45 -40.20
C THR A 576 26.64 0.86 -39.87
N GLN A 577 27.66 0.46 -40.65
CA GLN A 577 29.05 0.86 -40.42
C GLN A 577 29.36 2.34 -40.71
N GLN A 578 28.76 2.95 -41.74
CA GLN A 578 29.07 4.34 -42.13
C GLN A 578 28.74 5.40 -41.06
N PRO A 579 27.61 5.32 -40.31
CA PRO A 579 27.36 6.17 -39.15
C PRO A 579 28.35 5.95 -38.00
N HIS A 580 28.82 4.71 -37.79
CA HIS A 580 29.76 4.39 -36.71
C HIS A 580 31.15 4.99 -36.96
N ASP A 581 31.66 4.93 -38.19
CA ASP A 581 32.93 5.58 -38.55
C ASP A 581 32.85 7.11 -38.43
N ARG A 582 31.72 7.72 -38.86
CA ARG A 582 31.50 9.17 -38.69
C ARG A 582 31.41 9.57 -37.21
N ASN A 583 30.63 8.84 -36.41
CA ASN A 583 30.50 9.11 -34.98
C ASN A 583 31.82 8.92 -34.24
N ARG A 584 32.65 7.95 -34.66
CA ARG A 584 33.99 7.72 -34.10
C ARG A 584 34.96 8.85 -34.43
N VAL A 585 34.99 9.32 -35.68
CA VAL A 585 35.81 10.48 -36.07
C VAL A 585 35.38 11.73 -35.30
N GLU A 586 34.07 11.96 -35.18
CA GLU A 586 33.53 13.09 -34.42
C GLU A 586 33.82 12.98 -32.90
N LEU A 587 33.78 11.77 -32.33
CA LEU A 587 34.17 11.55 -30.93
C LEU A 587 35.67 11.74 -30.69
N ILE A 588 36.51 11.27 -31.62
CA ILE A 588 37.97 11.45 -31.57
C ILE A 588 38.32 12.94 -31.70
N GLU A 589 37.65 13.68 -32.58
CA GLU A 589 37.81 15.14 -32.68
C GLU A 589 37.39 15.85 -31.39
N LYS A 590 36.26 15.45 -30.78
CA LYS A 590 35.82 15.98 -29.48
C LYS A 590 36.79 15.64 -28.34
N LEU A 591 37.40 14.44 -28.36
CA LEU A 591 38.45 14.04 -27.41
C LEU A 591 39.73 14.85 -27.59
N VAL A 592 40.16 15.06 -28.83
CA VAL A 592 41.33 15.89 -29.15
C VAL A 592 41.10 17.34 -28.70
N GLN A 593 39.92 17.92 -28.98
CA GLN A 593 39.56 19.25 -28.52
C GLN A 593 39.49 19.35 -26.99
N ALA A 594 38.95 18.33 -26.31
CA ALA A 594 38.91 18.28 -24.85
C ALA A 594 40.32 18.17 -24.23
N MET A 595 41.22 17.39 -24.84
CA MET A 595 42.62 17.28 -24.40
C MET A 595 43.41 18.55 -24.68
N GLN A 596 43.20 19.21 -25.82
CA GLN A 596 43.83 20.50 -26.15
C GLN A 596 43.40 21.61 -25.19
N ALA A 597 42.12 21.69 -24.85
CA ALA A 597 41.61 22.64 -23.86
C ALA A 597 42.20 22.41 -22.45
N MET A 598 42.52 21.16 -22.09
CA MET A 598 43.22 20.84 -20.84
C MET A 598 44.70 21.24 -20.89
N MET A 599 45.39 21.03 -22.01
CA MET A 599 46.80 21.44 -22.17
C MET A 599 46.97 22.96 -22.18
N GLU A 600 46.05 23.71 -22.81
CA GLU A 600 46.08 25.18 -22.82
C GLU A 600 45.78 25.80 -21.44
N SER A 601 45.19 25.03 -20.51
CA SER A 601 44.97 25.44 -19.11
C SER A 601 46.19 25.22 -18.21
N GLU A 602 47.24 24.53 -18.68
CA GLU A 602 48.51 24.35 -17.95
C GLU A 602 49.59 25.38 -18.33
N GLU A 603 49.40 26.16 -19.41
CA GLU A 603 50.35 27.19 -19.90
C GLU A 603 49.99 28.63 -19.49
N LYS A 604 48.92 28.84 -18.71
CA LYS A 604 48.53 30.14 -18.11
C LYS A 604 48.54 30.04 -16.60
#